data_AF-E6K2K4-F1
#
_entry.id   AF-E6K2K4-F1
#
_cell.length_a   1.000
_cell.length_b   1.000
_cell.length_c   1.000
_cell.angle_alpha   90.00
_cell.angle_beta   90.00
_cell.angle_gamma   90.00
#
_symmetry.space_group_name_H-M   'P 1'
#
loop_
_entity.id
_entity.type
_entity.pdbx_description
1 polymer ?
#
loop_
_entity_poly.entity_id
_entity_poly.type
_entity_poly.pdbx_seq_one_letter_code
_entity_poly.pdbx_strand_id
1 'polypeptide(L)'
;MKEGSMDKASYERRQDEIILRKNKRIEMLERKQEENRKTQEKLEQAADLAFDQSRQEIERIRQRIYDGLLPARFEGECVEIDHAFKRFQIAYEDELNDLRRQSRDLDRQGEEAYAEYRRQLTRLQEEYMTKPDDGDEENQRINIE
;
A
#
# COMPACT_ATOMS: atom_id res chain seq x y z
N MET A 1 17.67 36.69 26.26
CA MET A 1 17.86 35.24 26.42
C MET A 1 18.12 34.69 25.02
N LYS A 2 19.36 34.27 24.70
CA LYS A 2 19.70 33.76 23.37
C LYS A 2 19.18 32.31 23.28
N GLU A 3 18.20 32.06 22.41
CA GLU A 3 17.78 30.70 22.06
C GLU A 3 18.95 30.00 21.38
N GLY A 4 19.38 28.89 21.96
CA GLY A 4 20.61 28.20 21.60
C GLY A 4 20.49 27.49 20.26
N SER A 5 21.49 27.69 19.39
CA SER A 5 21.76 26.88 18.22
C SER A 5 21.83 25.39 18.58
N MET A 6 21.26 24.52 17.75
CA MET A 6 21.27 23.07 17.97
C MET A 6 22.69 22.52 17.94
N ASP A 7 23.12 21.85 19.00
CA ASP A 7 24.42 21.17 19.05
C ASP A 7 24.39 19.85 18.24
N LYS A 8 25.59 19.36 17.87
CA LYS A 8 25.75 18.15 17.04
C LYS A 8 25.11 16.91 17.65
N ALA A 9 25.23 16.69 18.96
CA ALA A 9 24.68 15.52 19.63
C ALA A 9 23.15 15.57 19.71
N SER A 10 22.57 16.77 19.79
CA SER A 10 21.12 16.99 19.72
C SER A 10 20.59 16.82 18.30
N TYR A 11 21.33 17.25 17.29
CA TYR A 11 21.02 17.00 15.87
C TYR A 11 21.00 15.50 15.56
N GLU A 12 22.07 14.77 15.89
CA GLU A 12 22.19 13.32 15.62
C GLU A 12 21.07 12.53 16.28
N ARG A 13 20.74 12.83 17.55
CA ARG A 13 19.61 12.19 18.25
C ARG A 13 18.28 12.42 17.57
N ARG A 14 17.97 13.67 17.17
CA ARG A 14 16.72 13.98 16.45
C ARG A 14 16.68 13.32 15.07
N GLN A 15 17.83 13.26 14.38
CA GLN A 15 17.94 12.60 13.09
C GLN A 15 17.63 11.09 13.22
N ASP A 16 18.22 10.42 14.21
CA ASP A 16 17.97 9.00 14.50
C ASP A 16 16.51 8.74 14.85
N GLU A 17 15.87 9.60 15.64
CA GLU A 17 14.44 9.49 15.95
C GLU A 17 13.54 9.63 14.73
N ILE A 18 13.87 10.52 13.79
CA ILE A 18 13.15 10.67 12.52
C ILE A 18 13.34 9.41 11.67
N ILE A 19 14.57 8.91 11.55
CA ILE A 19 14.87 7.69 10.79
C ILE A 19 14.15 6.47 11.38
N LEU A 20 14.14 6.32 12.71
CA LEU A 20 13.47 5.22 13.38
C LEU A 20 11.96 5.24 13.13
N ARG A 21 11.32 6.43 13.22
CA ARG A 21 9.90 6.60 12.93
C ARG A 21 9.58 6.31 11.46
N LYS A 22 10.44 6.77 10.53
CA LYS A 22 10.36 6.43 9.11
C LYS A 22 10.37 4.93 8.90
N ASN A 23 11.39 4.24 9.40
CA ASN A 23 11.57 2.81 9.18
C ASN A 23 10.39 2.00 9.71
N LYS A 24 9.91 2.30 10.92
CA LYS A 24 8.73 1.64 11.50
C LYS A 24 7.47 1.83 10.65
N ARG A 25 7.24 3.04 10.12
CA ARG A 25 6.05 3.32 9.30
C ARG A 25 6.14 2.65 7.93
N ILE A 26 7.30 2.68 7.28
CA ILE A 26 7.53 2.00 6.00
C ILE A 26 7.36 0.48 6.15
N GLU A 27 7.97 -0.12 7.18
CA GLU A 27 7.84 -1.55 7.44
C GLU A 27 6.38 -1.97 7.67
N MET A 28 5.59 -1.15 8.38
CA MET A 28 4.16 -1.40 8.54
C MET A 28 3.41 -1.38 7.21
N LEU A 29 3.70 -0.41 6.34
CA LEU A 29 3.06 -0.29 5.03
C LEU A 29 3.45 -1.44 4.11
N GLU A 30 4.72 -1.83 4.10
CA GLU A 30 5.21 -3.00 3.35
C GLU A 30 4.54 -4.30 3.81
N ARG A 31 4.38 -4.50 5.12
CA ARG A 31 3.64 -5.67 5.65
C ARG A 31 2.19 -5.69 5.20
N LYS A 32 1.50 -4.55 5.25
CA LYS A 32 0.12 -4.43 4.76
C LYS A 32 0.03 -4.70 3.27
N GLN A 33 0.99 -4.22 2.48
CA GLN A 33 1.05 -4.46 1.04
C GLN A 33 1.24 -5.95 0.73
N GLU A 34 2.13 -6.62 1.47
CA GLU A 34 2.36 -8.06 1.36
C GLU A 34 1.11 -8.87 1.73
N GLU A 35 0.40 -8.50 2.80
CA GLU A 35 -0.86 -9.13 3.21
C GLU A 35 -1.95 -8.95 2.14
N ASN A 36 -2.07 -7.74 1.58
CA ASN A 36 -3.00 -7.46 0.50
C ASN A 36 -2.70 -8.30 -0.75
N ARG A 37 -1.42 -8.36 -1.17
CA ARG A 37 -0.98 -9.18 -2.30
C ARG A 37 -1.29 -10.66 -2.08
N LYS A 38 -0.99 -11.21 -0.90
CA LYS A 38 -1.32 -12.60 -0.56
C LYS A 38 -2.82 -12.88 -0.59
N THR A 39 -3.63 -11.90 -0.18
CA THR A 39 -5.09 -12.03 -0.18
C THR A 39 -5.60 -12.04 -1.61
N GLN A 40 -5.09 -11.15 -2.45
CA GLN A 40 -5.37 -11.12 -3.88
C GLN A 40 -5.00 -12.43 -4.58
N GLU A 41 -3.76 -12.93 -4.37
CA GLU A 41 -3.30 -14.19 -4.96
C GLU A 41 -4.18 -15.38 -4.56
N LYS A 42 -4.58 -15.46 -3.28
CA LYS A 42 -5.49 -16.52 -2.80
C LYS A 42 -6.88 -16.42 -3.42
N LEU A 43 -7.41 -15.20 -3.54
CA LEU A 43 -8.71 -14.96 -4.12
C LEU A 43 -8.72 -15.34 -5.61
N GLU A 44 -7.69 -14.95 -6.36
CA GLU A 44 -7.48 -15.31 -7.77
C GLU A 44 -7.41 -16.84 -7.94
N GLN A 45 -6.57 -17.53 -7.16
CA GLN A 45 -6.46 -18.99 -7.23
C GLN A 45 -7.77 -19.72 -6.90
N ALA A 46 -8.49 -19.26 -5.87
CA ALA A 46 -9.76 -19.83 -5.47
C ALA A 46 -10.85 -19.61 -6.53
N ALA A 47 -10.88 -18.43 -7.13
CA ALA A 47 -11.84 -18.07 -8.14
C ALA A 47 -11.60 -18.80 -9.46
N ASP A 48 -10.35 -18.89 -9.93
CA ASP A 48 -10.01 -19.63 -11.15
C ASP A 48 -10.47 -21.09 -11.05
N LEU A 49 -10.17 -21.76 -9.94
CA LEU A 49 -10.62 -23.14 -9.71
C LEU A 49 -12.15 -23.26 -9.68
N ALA A 50 -12.82 -22.36 -8.96
CA ALA A 50 -14.28 -22.37 -8.86
C ALA A 50 -14.95 -22.07 -10.21
N PHE A 51 -14.37 -21.18 -11.01
CA PHE A 51 -14.86 -20.81 -12.33
C PHE A 51 -14.76 -21.96 -13.33
N ASP A 52 -13.61 -22.63 -13.35
CA ASP A 52 -13.40 -23.79 -14.22
C ASP A 52 -14.31 -24.95 -13.85
N GLN A 53 -14.40 -25.28 -12.56
CA GLN A 53 -15.26 -26.37 -12.07
C GLN A 53 -16.73 -26.11 -12.39
N SER A 54 -17.21 -24.88 -12.15
CA SER A 54 -18.61 -24.52 -12.39
C SER A 54 -18.95 -24.55 -13.89
N ARG A 55 -18.06 -24.03 -14.75
CA ARG A 55 -18.25 -24.08 -16.21
C ARG A 55 -18.32 -25.52 -16.73
N GLN A 56 -17.40 -26.37 -16.30
CA GLN A 56 -17.38 -27.78 -16.70
C GLN A 56 -18.65 -28.51 -16.26
N GLU A 57 -19.14 -28.25 -15.05
CA GLU A 57 -20.34 -28.93 -14.53
C GLU A 57 -21.61 -28.47 -15.27
N ILE A 58 -21.75 -27.17 -15.54
CA ILE A 58 -22.86 -26.65 -16.36
C ILE A 58 -22.86 -27.31 -17.75
N GLU A 59 -21.69 -27.42 -18.39
CA GLU A 59 -21.56 -28.02 -19.72
C GLU A 59 -21.86 -29.52 -19.71
N ARG A 60 -21.41 -30.26 -18.68
CA ARG A 60 -21.77 -31.67 -18.49
C ARG A 60 -23.27 -31.88 -18.34
N ILE A 61 -23.95 -31.05 -17.54
CA ILE A 61 -25.40 -31.18 -17.34
C ILE A 61 -26.13 -30.89 -18.66
N ARG A 62 -25.73 -29.82 -19.38
CA ARG A 62 -26.28 -29.49 -20.71
C ARG A 62 -26.10 -30.64 -21.70
N GLN A 63 -24.91 -31.24 -21.74
CA GLN A 63 -24.63 -32.38 -22.63
C GLN A 63 -25.51 -33.59 -22.28
N ARG A 64 -25.67 -33.92 -21.00
CA ARG A 64 -26.54 -35.01 -20.57
C ARG A 64 -28.01 -34.76 -20.92
N ILE A 65 -28.49 -33.51 -20.89
CA ILE A 65 -29.83 -33.16 -21.34
C ILE A 65 -29.94 -33.39 -22.86
N TYR A 66 -28.97 -32.90 -23.63
CA TYR A 66 -28.92 -33.06 -25.09
C TYR A 66 -28.89 -34.54 -25.52
N ASP A 67 -28.10 -35.36 -24.84
CA ASP A 67 -27.99 -36.80 -25.10
C ASP A 67 -29.22 -37.60 -24.65
N GLY A 68 -30.22 -36.95 -24.03
CA GLY A 68 -31.42 -37.59 -23.48
C GLY A 68 -31.17 -38.40 -22.20
N LEU A 69 -29.98 -38.26 -21.60
CA LEU A 69 -29.61 -38.87 -20.32
C LEU A 69 -30.20 -38.13 -19.11
N LEU A 70 -30.59 -36.87 -19.30
CA LEU A 70 -31.35 -36.06 -18.35
C LEU A 70 -32.61 -35.50 -19.02
N PRO A 71 -33.75 -35.45 -18.31
CA PRO A 71 -34.97 -34.82 -18.83
C PRO A 71 -34.79 -33.33 -19.15
N ALA A 72 -35.46 -32.85 -20.21
CA ALA A 72 -35.39 -31.43 -20.63
C ALA A 72 -35.84 -30.42 -19.56
N ARG A 73 -36.66 -30.83 -18.57
CA ARG A 73 -37.07 -29.95 -17.45
C ARG A 73 -35.88 -29.40 -16.63
N PHE A 74 -34.73 -30.07 -16.68
CA PHE A 74 -33.50 -29.63 -16.01
C PHE A 74 -32.81 -28.45 -16.72
N GLU A 75 -33.24 -28.08 -17.92
CA GLU A 75 -32.69 -26.93 -18.65
C GLU A 75 -32.90 -25.61 -17.88
N GLY A 76 -34.04 -25.47 -17.19
CA GLY A 76 -34.30 -24.31 -16.31
C GLY A 76 -33.31 -24.23 -15.14
N GLU A 77 -32.98 -25.37 -14.52
CA GLU A 77 -31.98 -25.43 -13.44
C GLU A 77 -30.58 -25.06 -13.95
N CYS A 78 -30.20 -25.47 -15.17
CA CYS A 78 -28.95 -25.03 -15.80
C CYS A 78 -28.89 -23.51 -15.99
N VAL A 79 -30.01 -22.87 -16.34
CA VAL A 79 -30.09 -21.41 -16.50
C VAL A 79 -29.94 -20.72 -15.14
N GLU A 80 -30.56 -21.23 -14.09
CA GLU A 80 -30.42 -20.68 -12.73
C GLU A 80 -28.98 -20.79 -12.20
N ILE A 81 -28.31 -21.92 -12.46
CA ILE A 81 -26.90 -22.12 -12.11
C ILE A 81 -26.01 -21.12 -12.88
N ASP A 82 -26.26 -20.91 -14.17
CA ASP A 82 -25.53 -19.92 -14.99
C ASP A 82 -25.72 -18.48 -14.46
N HIS A 83 -26.93 -18.13 -14.02
CA HIS A 83 -27.19 -16.84 -13.38
C HIS A 83 -26.49 -16.69 -12.03
N ALA A 84 -26.49 -17.73 -11.19
CA ALA A 84 -25.78 -17.74 -9.92
C ALA A 84 -24.27 -17.60 -10.13
N PHE A 85 -23.74 -18.30 -11.13
CA PHE A 85 -22.35 -18.22 -11.54
C PHE A 85 -21.94 -16.81 -11.95
N LYS A 86 -22.73 -16.14 -12.80
CA LYS A 86 -22.49 -14.75 -13.21
C LYS A 86 -22.51 -13.77 -12.04
N ARG A 87 -23.42 -13.94 -11.08
CA ARG A 87 -23.44 -13.11 -9.86
C ARG A 87 -22.19 -13.30 -9.03
N PHE A 88 -21.73 -14.54 -8.89
CA PHE A 88 -20.48 -14.84 -8.20
C PHE A 88 -19.27 -14.22 -8.91
N GLN A 89 -19.21 -14.28 -10.25
CA GLN A 89 -18.17 -13.60 -11.03
C GLN A 89 -18.12 -12.09 -10.77
N ILE A 90 -19.28 -11.42 -10.74
CA ILE A 90 -19.35 -9.98 -10.47
C ILE A 90 -18.86 -9.67 -9.05
N ALA A 91 -19.35 -10.40 -8.04
CA ALA A 91 -18.94 -10.18 -6.66
C ALA A 91 -17.43 -10.40 -6.45
N TYR A 92 -16.86 -11.41 -7.10
CA TYR A 92 -15.43 -11.65 -7.11
C TYR A 92 -14.64 -10.49 -7.74
N GLU A 93 -15.08 -10.01 -8.91
CA GLU A 93 -14.42 -8.89 -9.61
C GLU A 93 -14.47 -7.61 -8.77
N ASP A 94 -15.58 -7.36 -8.07
CA ASP A 94 -15.73 -6.24 -7.15
C ASP A 94 -14.73 -6.33 -5.98
N GLU A 95 -14.63 -7.50 -5.33
CA GLU A 95 -13.69 -7.73 -4.22
C GLU A 95 -12.23 -7.59 -4.69
N LEU A 96 -11.92 -8.10 -5.88
CA LEU A 96 -10.60 -7.98 -6.49
C LEU A 96 -10.24 -6.51 -6.80
N ASN A 97 -11.22 -5.74 -7.28
CA ASN A 97 -11.04 -4.31 -7.54
C ASN A 97 -10.83 -3.51 -6.26
N ASP A 98 -11.49 -3.89 -5.16
CA ASP A 98 -11.27 -3.28 -3.85
C ASP A 98 -9.86 -3.58 -3.30
N LEU A 99 -9.36 -4.81 -3.44
CA LEU A 99 -7.97 -5.15 -3.08
C LEU A 99 -6.98 -4.34 -3.92
N ARG A 100 -7.18 -4.24 -5.24
CA ARG A 100 -6.35 -3.41 -6.13
C ARG A 100 -6.39 -1.91 -5.78
N ARG A 101 -7.50 -1.41 -5.23
CA ARG A 101 -7.59 -0.02 -4.74
C ARG A 101 -6.79 0.15 -3.46
N GLN A 102 -6.95 -0.77 -2.50
CA GLN A 102 -6.20 -0.77 -1.25
C GLN A 102 -4.69 -0.83 -1.49
N SER A 103 -4.22 -1.67 -2.43
CA SER A 103 -2.81 -1.74 -2.82
C SER A 103 -2.28 -0.39 -3.35
N ARG A 104 -3.04 0.28 -4.23
CA ARG A 104 -2.69 1.62 -4.72
C ARG A 104 -2.69 2.68 -3.62
N ASP A 105 -3.64 2.62 -2.70
CA ASP A 105 -3.70 3.54 -1.56
C ASP A 105 -2.52 3.34 -0.59
N LEU A 106 -2.08 2.10 -0.40
CA LEU A 106 -0.90 1.77 0.40
C LEU A 106 0.39 2.26 -0.25
N ASP A 107 0.53 2.10 -1.57
CA ASP A 107 1.66 2.65 -2.33
C ASP A 107 1.71 4.17 -2.19
N ARG A 108 0.56 4.86 -2.39
CA ARG A 108 0.46 6.31 -2.19
C ARG A 108 0.85 6.72 -0.77
N GLN A 109 0.37 6.01 0.25
CA GLN A 109 0.73 6.28 1.65
C GLN A 109 2.24 6.09 1.89
N GLY A 110 2.88 5.13 1.22
CA GLY A 110 4.33 4.91 1.27
C GLY A 110 5.10 6.09 0.69
N GLU A 111 4.71 6.56 -0.49
CA GLU A 111 5.30 7.74 -1.15
C GLU A 111 5.13 9.01 -0.32
N GLU A 112 3.92 9.24 0.21
CA GLU A 112 3.61 10.35 1.10
C GLU A 112 4.47 10.32 2.37
N ALA A 113 4.59 9.15 3.01
CA ALA A 113 5.43 8.98 4.19
C ALA A 113 6.90 9.27 3.86
N TYR A 114 7.41 8.74 2.74
CA TYR A 114 8.79 8.99 2.33
C TYR A 114 9.06 10.48 2.09
N ALA A 115 8.16 11.17 1.40
CA ALA A 115 8.25 12.60 1.16
C ALA A 115 8.17 13.42 2.45
N GLU A 116 7.28 13.04 3.38
CA GLU A 116 7.13 13.65 4.70
C GLU A 116 8.46 13.59 5.48
N TYR A 117 9.03 12.39 5.63
CA TYR A 117 10.27 12.20 6.37
C TYR A 117 11.48 12.86 5.70
N ARG A 118 11.53 12.90 4.36
CA ARG A 118 12.55 13.65 3.64
C ARG A 118 12.50 15.14 3.99
N ARG A 119 11.30 15.75 4.02
CA ARG A 119 11.13 17.16 4.44
C ARG A 119 11.54 17.38 5.90
N GLN A 120 11.19 16.46 6.80
CA GLN A 120 11.61 16.56 8.21
C GLN A 120 13.14 16.53 8.35
N LEU A 121 13.83 15.64 7.64
CA LEU A 121 15.29 15.56 7.64
C LEU A 121 15.93 16.82 7.03
N THR A 122 15.39 17.33 5.93
CA THR A 122 15.88 18.58 5.32
C THR A 122 15.73 19.76 6.28
N ARG A 123 14.58 19.92 6.93
CA ARG A 123 14.38 20.99 7.93
C ARG A 123 15.33 20.86 9.11
N LEU A 124 15.51 19.64 9.63
CA LEU A 124 16.45 19.40 10.72
C LEU A 124 17.89 19.77 10.31
N GLN A 125 18.27 19.47 9.07
CA GLN A 125 19.57 19.85 8.52
C GLN A 125 19.70 21.37 8.37
N GLU A 126 18.67 22.05 7.87
CA GLU A 126 18.62 23.52 7.78
C GLU A 126 18.77 24.16 9.16
N GLU A 127 18.01 23.70 10.16
CA GLU A 127 18.08 24.17 11.56
C GLU A 127 19.50 24.04 12.14
N TYR A 128 20.19 22.93 11.87
CA TYR A 128 21.57 22.70 12.31
C TYR A 128 22.59 23.59 11.58
N MET A 129 22.35 23.90 10.31
CA MET A 129 23.23 24.73 9.47
C MET A 129 23.05 26.23 9.70
N THR A 130 21.87 26.69 10.12
CA THR A 130 21.64 28.07 10.60
C THR A 130 22.31 28.29 11.95
N LYS A 131 23.64 28.42 11.94
CA LYS A 131 24.36 29.10 13.02
C LYS A 131 24.14 30.60 12.89
N PRO A 132 24.04 31.36 14.00
CA PRO A 132 24.42 32.75 13.95
C PRO A 132 25.87 32.79 13.45
N ASP A 133 26.11 33.55 12.39
CA ASP A 133 27.43 34.06 12.08
C ASP A 133 27.84 34.86 13.33
N ASP A 134 28.63 34.26 14.22
CA ASP A 134 29.33 35.00 15.27
C ASP A 134 30.32 35.88 14.50
N GLY A 135 29.83 37.05 14.08
CA GLY A 135 30.56 38.00 13.28
C GLY A 135 31.93 38.25 13.89
N ASP A 136 32.92 38.37 13.01
CA ASP A 136 34.28 38.80 13.26
C ASP A 136 34.36 40.01 14.24
N GLU A 137 34.29 39.76 15.54
CA GLU A 137 34.64 40.75 16.58
C GLU A 137 36.16 40.83 16.78
N GLU A 138 36.96 40.16 15.93
CA GLU A 138 38.43 40.18 16.00
C GLU A 138 39.09 41.15 15.00
N ASN A 139 38.32 41.98 14.28
CA ASN A 139 38.88 43.03 13.39
C ASN A 139 38.63 44.48 13.84
N GLN A 140 38.14 44.72 15.06
CA GLN A 140 37.98 46.08 15.60
C GLN A 140 39.02 46.47 16.68
N ARG A 141 40.13 45.71 16.83
CA ARG A 141 41.22 46.06 17.76
C ARG A 141 42.54 46.44 17.09
N ILE A 142 42.51 46.89 15.85
CA ILE A 142 43.66 47.57 15.22
C ILE A 142 43.16 48.87 14.57
N ASN A 143 42.89 49.87 15.41
CA ASN A 143 43.01 51.31 15.12
C ASN A 143 42.41 52.09 16.30
N ILE A 144 43.14 52.12 17.41
CA ILE A 144 43.07 53.25 18.35
C ILE A 144 44.52 53.64 18.60
N GLU A 145 44.89 54.76 17.99
CA GLU A 145 46.04 55.67 18.19
C GLU A 145 47.44 55.09 18.45
#